data_AF-A0A0N4YJX1-F1
#
_entry.id   AF-A0A0N4YJX1-F1
#
_cell.length_a   1.000
_cell.length_b   1.000
_cell.length_c   1.000
_cell.angle_alpha   90.00
_cell.angle_beta   90.00
_cell.angle_gamma   90.00
#
_symmetry.space_group_name_H-M   'P 1'
#
loop_
_entity.id
_entity.type
_entity.pdbx_description
1 polymer ?
#
loop_
_entity_poly.entity_id
_entity_poly.type
_entity_poly.pdbx_seq_one_letter_code
_entity_poly.pdbx_strand_id
1 'polypeptide(L)'
;MNTSFRLVGYRGVRGTGANGSLELSYARILPPTPLTWKNFNTKNWRIDKRTVRKSYATVLIVGAFSTGALKLDTKREQKVLMIGLAGGVLANFLSTIPNVKISITIVDIEPVMKQIATKWFGIKESPTMRIVVQDGVEFVSEEAQKGFDHQPACQPGPDAGIVAILAVLARHGFLCVAQNYFAMHKSASELARAT
;
A
#
# COMPACT_ATOMS: atom_id res chain seq x y z
N MET A 1 29.25 27.65 -9.94
CA MET A 1 28.11 26.80 -9.48
C MET A 1 28.45 25.36 -9.84
N ASN A 2 28.68 24.49 -8.86
CA ASN A 2 29.07 23.10 -9.11
C ASN A 2 27.82 22.29 -9.49
N THR A 3 27.51 22.20 -10.79
CA THR A 3 26.43 21.37 -11.32
C THR A 3 26.88 19.91 -11.33
N SER A 4 26.92 19.29 -10.15
CA SER A 4 27.05 17.84 -10.05
C SER A 4 25.80 17.20 -10.65
N PHE A 5 25.94 16.60 -11.84
CA PHE A 5 24.86 15.85 -12.48
C PHE A 5 24.52 14.63 -11.62
N ARG A 6 23.47 14.75 -10.81
CA ARG A 6 22.99 13.66 -9.96
C ARG A 6 22.02 12.80 -10.75
N LEU A 7 22.44 11.58 -11.10
CA LEU A 7 21.57 10.60 -11.74
C LEU A 7 20.36 10.31 -10.84
N VAL A 8 19.16 10.34 -11.41
CA VAL A 8 17.93 9.93 -10.73
C VAL A 8 17.25 8.87 -11.58
N GLY A 9 17.00 7.71 -10.98
CA GLY A 9 16.27 6.62 -11.61
C GLY A 9 14.93 6.37 -10.95
N TYR A 10 14.00 5.83 -11.72
CA TYR A 10 12.70 5.38 -11.23
C TYR A 10 12.39 3.97 -11.73
N ARG A 11 11.63 3.24 -10.92
CA ARG A 11 11.14 1.90 -11.22
C ARG A 11 9.63 1.93 -11.15
N GLY A 12 8.99 1.52 -12.24
CA GLY A 12 7.54 1.40 -12.32
C GLY A 12 7.11 -0.01 -12.64
N VAL A 13 5.93 -0.40 -12.15
CA VAL A 13 5.22 -1.61 -12.59
C VAL A 13 3.99 -1.16 -13.34
N ARG A 14 3.76 -1.78 -14.51
CA ARG A 14 2.59 -1.52 -15.34
C ARG A 14 1.82 -2.81 -15.52
N GLY A 15 0.51 -2.76 -15.33
CA GLY A 15 -0.40 -3.79 -15.78
C GLY A 15 -0.84 -3.47 -17.20
N THR A 16 -0.86 -4.47 -18.07
CA THR A 16 -1.37 -4.33 -19.43
C THR A 16 -2.80 -4.86 -19.45
N GLY A 17 -3.76 -4.00 -19.76
CA GLY A 17 -5.17 -4.37 -19.89
C GLY A 17 -5.71 -4.09 -21.29
N ALA A 18 -6.94 -4.53 -21.56
CA ALA A 18 -7.61 -4.34 -22.86
C ALA A 18 -7.70 -2.87 -23.31
N ASN A 19 -7.72 -1.93 -22.37
CA ASN A 19 -7.84 -0.48 -22.61
C ASN A 19 -6.49 0.27 -22.50
N GLY A 20 -5.36 -0.44 -22.47
CA GLY A 20 -4.01 0.15 -22.41
C GLY A 20 -3.19 -0.25 -21.17
N SER A 21 -2.05 0.42 -20.97
CA SER A 21 -1.15 0.15 -19.86
C SER A 21 -1.45 1.04 -18.64
N LEU A 22 -1.77 0.45 -17.49
CA LEU A 22 -1.96 1.15 -16.23
C LEU A 22 -0.69 1.06 -15.38
N GLU A 23 -0.14 2.19 -14.95
CA GLU A 23 1.02 2.20 -14.05
C GLU A 23 0.61 2.02 -12.59
N LEU A 24 0.71 0.77 -12.12
CA LEU A 24 0.30 0.32 -10.79
C LEU A 24 1.19 0.87 -9.67
N SER A 25 2.47 1.09 -9.94
CA SER A 25 3.42 1.58 -8.91
C SER A 25 4.60 2.30 -9.52
N TYR A 26 5.15 3.24 -8.75
CA TYR A 26 6.28 4.06 -9.16
C TYR A 26 7.15 4.43 -7.95
N ALA A 27 8.38 3.96 -7.92
CA ALA A 27 9.33 4.15 -6.82
C ALA A 27 10.65 4.74 -7.33
N ARG A 28 11.31 5.55 -6.50
CA ARG A 28 12.64 6.08 -6.81
C ARG A 28 13.70 5.03 -6.47
N ILE A 29 14.66 4.83 -7.36
CA ILE A 29 15.85 4.00 -7.11
C ILE A 29 17.06 4.90 -6.84
N LEU A 30 17.92 4.45 -5.93
CA LEU A 30 19.15 5.12 -5.57
C LEU A 30 20.31 4.51 -6.35
N PRO A 31 20.92 5.23 -7.31
CA PRO A 31 22.10 4.74 -8.00
C PRO A 31 23.28 4.65 -7.02
N PRO A 32 24.13 3.62 -7.13
CA PRO A 32 25.34 3.53 -6.34
C PRO A 32 26.33 4.63 -6.74
N THR A 33 27.05 5.17 -5.75
CA THR A 33 28.12 6.15 -5.96
C THR A 33 29.43 5.57 -5.40
N PRO A 34 30.47 5.35 -6.24
CA PRO A 34 30.58 5.67 -7.67
C PRO A 34 29.82 4.68 -8.59
N LEU A 35 29.29 5.18 -9.71
CA LEU A 35 28.64 4.37 -10.75
C LEU A 35 29.72 3.82 -11.69
N THR A 36 29.75 2.50 -11.85
CA THR A 36 30.70 1.76 -12.69
C THR A 36 29.93 0.78 -13.58
N TRP A 37 30.53 0.33 -14.68
CA TRP A 37 29.90 -0.69 -15.56
C TRP A 37 29.51 -1.97 -14.82
N LYS A 38 30.25 -2.34 -13.76
CA LYS A 38 29.95 -3.51 -12.93
C LYS A 38 28.69 -3.35 -12.07
N ASN A 39 28.36 -2.14 -11.63
CA ASN A 39 27.19 -1.86 -10.79
C ASN A 39 26.04 -1.12 -11.51
N PHE A 40 26.14 -1.02 -12.84
CA PHE A 40 25.15 -0.36 -13.71
C PHE A 40 23.79 -1.09 -13.75
N ASN A 41 23.75 -2.37 -13.37
CA ASN A 41 22.51 -3.14 -13.36
C ASN A 41 21.51 -2.58 -12.34
N THR A 42 20.52 -1.85 -12.86
CA THR A 42 19.49 -1.16 -12.07
C THR A 42 18.67 -2.11 -11.21
N LYS A 43 18.62 -3.40 -11.55
CA LYS A 43 17.92 -4.46 -10.80
C LYS A 43 18.32 -4.48 -9.33
N ASN A 44 19.61 -4.31 -9.06
CA ASN A 44 20.21 -4.42 -7.72
C ASN A 44 20.20 -3.10 -6.95
N TRP A 45 19.70 -2.02 -7.54
CA TRP A 45 19.69 -0.71 -6.90
C TRP A 45 18.65 -0.66 -5.79
N ARG A 46 19.01 0.02 -4.70
CA ARG A 46 18.16 0.17 -3.53
C ARG A 46 16.99 1.10 -3.86
N ILE A 47 15.82 0.78 -3.32
CA ILE A 47 14.64 1.63 -3.43
C ILE A 47 14.70 2.70 -2.33
N ASP A 48 14.43 3.94 -2.71
CA ASP A 48 14.19 5.02 -1.76
C ASP A 48 12.74 4.93 -1.28
N LYS A 49 12.58 4.45 -0.04
CA LYS A 49 11.28 4.25 0.61
C LYS A 49 10.61 5.56 1.05
N ARG A 50 11.35 6.68 1.08
CA ARG A 50 10.84 7.98 1.57
C ARG A 50 10.14 8.79 0.47
N THR A 51 10.31 8.40 -0.79
CA THR A 51 9.76 9.14 -1.92
C THR A 51 8.44 8.53 -2.39
N VAL A 52 7.36 9.32 -2.37
CA VAL A 52 6.06 8.98 -2.96
C VAL A 52 5.72 10.02 -4.02
N ARG A 53 5.50 9.59 -5.28
CA ARG A 53 5.21 10.51 -6.41
C ARG A 53 3.80 10.44 -6.97
N LYS A 54 3.06 9.38 -6.67
CA LYS A 54 1.69 9.22 -7.18
C LYS A 54 0.74 10.05 -6.31
N SER A 55 -0.06 10.91 -6.94
CA SER A 55 -1.00 11.81 -6.25
C SER A 55 -1.96 11.07 -5.34
N TYR A 56 -2.55 9.96 -5.80
CA TYR A 56 -3.45 9.14 -4.99
C TYR A 56 -2.74 8.65 -3.72
N ALA A 57 -1.52 8.12 -3.82
CA ALA A 57 -0.78 7.61 -2.65
C ALA A 57 -0.47 8.72 -1.64
N THR A 58 -0.13 9.91 -2.12
CA THR A 58 0.09 11.09 -1.27
C THR A 58 -1.20 11.50 -0.54
N VAL A 59 -2.32 11.60 -1.25
CA VAL A 59 -3.63 11.92 -0.64
C VAL A 59 -4.00 10.87 0.40
N LEU A 60 -3.72 9.59 0.13
CA LEU A 60 -4.02 8.53 1.08
C LEU A 60 -3.20 8.65 2.37
N ILE A 61 -1.91 8.94 2.26
CA ILE A 61 -1.04 9.16 3.43
C ILE A 61 -1.51 10.37 4.22
N VAL A 62 -1.67 11.51 3.55
CA VAL A 62 -2.05 12.77 4.20
C VAL A 62 -3.40 12.63 4.85
N GLY A 63 -4.38 12.03 4.15
CA GLY A 63 -5.66 11.66 4.71
C GLY A 63 -5.49 10.89 6.02
N ALA A 64 -4.69 9.82 6.04
CA ALA A 64 -4.48 8.97 7.22
C ALA A 64 -4.12 9.74 8.50
N PHE A 65 -3.31 10.79 8.37
CA PHE A 65 -2.90 11.62 9.49
C PHE A 65 -3.88 12.77 9.75
N SER A 66 -4.35 13.44 8.69
CA SER A 66 -5.27 14.59 8.80
C SER A 66 -6.59 14.23 9.43
N THR A 67 -7.11 13.03 9.15
CA THR A 67 -8.34 12.56 9.76
C THR A 67 -8.09 11.95 11.16
N GLY A 68 -6.84 11.68 11.53
CA GLY A 68 -6.47 11.28 12.91
C GLY A 68 -6.57 9.79 13.21
N ALA A 69 -6.73 8.92 12.19
CA ALA A 69 -6.61 7.47 12.40
C ALA A 69 -5.17 7.06 12.66
N LEU A 70 -4.24 7.73 11.99
CA LEU A 70 -2.84 7.66 12.34
C LEU A 70 -2.47 8.91 13.12
N LYS A 71 -1.92 8.67 14.30
CA LYS A 71 -1.36 9.71 15.16
C LYS A 71 0.13 9.79 14.93
N LEU A 72 0.62 11.01 14.79
CA LEU A 72 2.04 11.32 14.86
C LEU A 72 2.49 11.29 16.32
N ASP A 73 3.76 10.97 16.54
CA ASP A 73 4.43 11.02 17.85
C ASP A 73 3.71 10.21 18.95
N THR A 74 3.36 8.96 18.61
CA THR A 74 2.78 8.02 19.57
C THR A 74 3.70 6.82 19.77
N LYS A 75 3.88 6.44 21.04
CA LYS A 75 4.59 5.22 21.42
C LYS A 75 3.75 3.96 21.22
N ARG A 76 2.43 4.10 21.04
CA ARG A 76 1.52 2.97 20.81
C ARG A 76 1.67 2.47 19.38
N GLU A 77 1.62 1.15 19.24
CA GLU A 77 1.62 0.51 17.93
C GLU A 77 0.27 0.74 17.25
N GLN A 78 0.30 1.18 16.00
CA GLN A 78 -0.87 1.43 15.17
C GLN A 78 -0.94 0.35 14.09
N LYS A 79 -2.05 -0.38 14.05
CA LYS A 79 -2.27 -1.43 13.06
C LYS A 79 -2.93 -0.83 11.82
N VAL A 80 -2.40 -1.15 10.66
CA VAL A 80 -2.88 -0.70 9.35
C VAL A 80 -3.08 -1.94 8.50
N LEU A 81 -4.28 -2.10 7.96
CA LEU A 81 -4.53 -3.06 6.90
C LEU A 81 -4.38 -2.31 5.56
N MET A 82 -3.93 -3.00 4.53
CA MET A 82 -3.83 -2.48 3.17
C MET A 82 -4.35 -3.54 2.20
N ILE A 83 -5.35 -3.24 1.37
CA ILE A 83 -5.86 -4.13 0.32
C ILE A 83 -5.35 -3.56 -0.98
N GLY A 84 -4.65 -4.39 -1.73
CA GLY A 84 -3.82 -4.00 -2.86
C GLY A 84 -2.39 -3.67 -2.40
N LEU A 85 -1.48 -4.61 -2.67
CA LEU A 85 -0.05 -4.46 -2.44
C LEU A 85 0.56 -3.57 -3.52
N ALA A 86 0.22 -3.81 -4.79
CA ALA A 86 0.93 -3.22 -5.92
C ALA A 86 2.47 -3.42 -5.77
N GLY A 87 3.28 -2.37 -5.92
CA GLY A 87 4.70 -2.36 -5.55
C GLY A 87 4.96 -1.96 -4.10
N GLY A 88 3.92 -1.81 -3.28
CA GLY A 88 3.91 -1.42 -1.86
C GLY A 88 4.76 -0.21 -1.51
N VAL A 89 4.74 0.79 -2.39
CA VAL A 89 5.36 2.10 -2.18
C VAL A 89 4.78 2.78 -0.93
N LEU A 90 3.46 2.70 -0.76
CA LEU A 90 2.76 3.26 0.39
C LEU A 90 3.19 2.57 1.70
N ALA A 91 3.21 1.24 1.72
CA ALA A 91 3.64 0.48 2.88
C ALA A 91 5.11 0.76 3.26
N ASN A 92 5.99 0.82 2.26
CA ASN A 92 7.39 1.22 2.45
C ASN A 92 7.50 2.64 3.04
N PHE A 93 6.71 3.59 2.55
CA PHE A 93 6.73 4.95 3.07
C PHE A 93 6.31 5.00 4.54
N LEU A 94 5.17 4.38 4.87
CA LEU A 94 4.66 4.32 6.24
C LEU A 94 5.68 3.68 7.21
N SER A 95 6.40 2.65 6.76
CA SER A 95 7.48 2.03 7.56
C SER A 95 8.69 2.93 7.82
N THR A 96 8.84 4.03 7.08
CA THR A 96 9.96 4.98 7.25
C THR A 96 9.64 6.21 8.08
N ILE A 97 8.37 6.38 8.49
CA ILE A 97 7.97 7.54 9.29
C ILE A 97 8.63 7.43 10.67
N PRO A 98 9.46 8.41 11.07
CA PRO A 98 10.09 8.39 12.38
C PRO A 98 9.05 8.62 13.49
N ASN A 99 9.33 8.10 14.68
CA ASN A 99 8.53 8.29 15.90
C ASN A 99 7.07 7.81 15.81
N VAL A 100 6.79 6.88 14.88
CA VAL A 100 5.50 6.20 14.76
C VAL A 100 5.73 4.71 14.62
N LYS A 101 5.14 3.90 15.51
CA LYS A 101 5.16 2.44 15.39
C LYS A 101 3.94 1.99 14.59
N ILE A 102 4.15 1.53 13.35
CA ILE A 102 3.09 1.06 12.46
C ILE A 102 3.33 -0.41 12.14
N SER A 103 2.30 -1.24 12.38
CA SER A 103 2.26 -2.63 11.91
C SER A 103 1.32 -2.72 10.72
N ILE A 104 1.83 -3.20 9.59
CA ILE A 104 1.16 -3.17 8.30
C ILE A 104 0.88 -4.59 7.86
N THR A 105 -0.41 -4.93 7.70
CA THR A 105 -0.85 -6.14 7.01
C THR A 105 -1.31 -5.75 5.62
N ILE A 106 -0.75 -6.37 4.60
CA ILE A 106 -1.08 -6.11 3.20
C ILE A 106 -1.73 -7.35 2.62
N VAL A 107 -2.90 -7.21 2.01
CA VAL A 107 -3.67 -8.28 1.36
C VAL A 107 -3.70 -7.98 -0.13
N ASP A 108 -3.26 -8.92 -0.95
CA ASP A 108 -3.35 -8.83 -2.40
C ASP A 108 -3.83 -10.17 -2.95
N ILE A 109 -4.73 -10.12 -3.93
CA ILE A 109 -5.28 -11.33 -4.56
C ILE A 109 -4.24 -12.04 -5.43
N GLU A 110 -3.29 -11.29 -5.98
CA GLU A 110 -2.33 -11.80 -6.96
C GLU A 110 -0.99 -12.20 -6.29
N PRO A 111 -0.62 -13.50 -6.26
CA PRO A 111 0.64 -13.95 -5.68
C PRO A 111 1.86 -13.35 -6.38
N VAL A 112 1.74 -13.00 -7.67
CA VAL A 112 2.82 -12.37 -8.43
C VAL A 112 3.19 -10.99 -7.86
N MET A 113 2.21 -10.26 -7.28
CA MET A 113 2.47 -8.94 -6.69
C MET A 113 3.34 -9.07 -5.44
N LYS A 114 3.18 -10.13 -4.64
CA LYS A 114 4.07 -10.44 -3.52
C LYS A 114 5.51 -10.63 -3.98
N GLN A 115 5.72 -11.37 -5.07
CA GLN A 115 7.06 -11.58 -5.65
C GLN A 115 7.66 -10.28 -6.18
N ILE A 116 6.86 -9.47 -6.87
CA ILE A 116 7.31 -8.19 -7.42
C ILE A 116 7.71 -7.24 -6.30
N ALA A 117 6.88 -7.11 -5.28
CA ALA A 117 7.09 -6.14 -4.21
C ALA A 117 8.33 -6.49 -3.35
N THR A 118 8.53 -7.79 -3.09
CA THR A 118 9.69 -8.28 -2.32
C THR A 118 10.99 -8.17 -3.13
N LYS A 119 11.01 -8.65 -4.38
CA LYS A 119 12.22 -8.67 -5.22
C LYS A 119 12.60 -7.30 -5.76
N TRP A 120 11.61 -6.50 -6.17
CA TRP A 120 11.85 -5.27 -6.93
C TRP A 120 11.48 -3.99 -6.19
N PHE A 121 10.69 -4.04 -5.11
CA PHE A 121 10.34 -2.82 -4.37
C PHE A 121 10.91 -2.80 -2.95
N GLY A 122 11.71 -3.82 -2.59
CA GLY A 122 12.43 -3.85 -1.32
C GLY A 122 11.53 -3.95 -0.11
N ILE A 123 10.31 -4.45 -0.29
CA ILE A 123 9.45 -4.87 0.82
C ILE A 123 10.05 -6.12 1.43
N LYS A 124 10.05 -6.17 2.76
CA LYS A 124 10.52 -7.32 3.52
C LYS A 124 9.46 -7.64 4.54
N GLU A 125 9.08 -8.91 4.61
CA GLU A 125 8.20 -9.38 5.68
C GLU A 125 8.96 -9.29 7.01
N SER A 126 8.29 -8.75 8.02
CA SER A 126 8.79 -8.57 9.39
C SER A 126 7.60 -8.68 10.35
N PRO A 127 7.80 -8.73 11.67
CA PRO A 127 6.69 -8.73 12.62
C PRO A 127 5.74 -7.53 12.48
N THR A 128 6.24 -6.42 11.92
CA THR A 128 5.47 -5.18 11.66
C THR A 128 5.08 -5.02 10.18
N MET A 129 5.38 -5.99 9.31
CA MET A 129 5.05 -5.93 7.89
C MET A 129 4.75 -7.35 7.37
N ARG A 130 3.48 -7.64 7.13
CA ARG A 130 3.02 -8.95 6.64
C ARG A 130 2.35 -8.82 5.28
N ILE A 131 2.59 -9.77 4.38
CA ILE A 131 1.89 -9.87 3.09
C ILE A 131 1.07 -11.16 3.06
N VAL A 132 -0.24 -11.01 2.98
CA VAL A 132 -1.22 -12.08 2.82
C VAL A 132 -1.66 -12.13 1.37
N VAL A 133 -1.67 -13.33 0.77
CA VAL A 133 -2.20 -13.53 -0.58
C VAL A 133 -3.58 -14.15 -0.43
N GLN A 134 -4.62 -13.33 -0.60
CA GLN A 134 -6.02 -13.70 -0.41
C GLN A 134 -6.91 -12.63 -1.06
N ASP A 135 -8.16 -12.95 -1.34
CA ASP A 135 -9.16 -11.94 -1.65
C ASP A 135 -9.35 -11.00 -0.45
N GLY A 136 -9.32 -9.69 -0.69
CA GLY A 136 -9.42 -8.69 0.37
C GLY A 136 -10.79 -8.65 1.05
N VAL A 137 -11.86 -8.98 0.32
CA VAL A 137 -13.23 -9.06 0.85
C VAL A 137 -13.36 -10.28 1.76
N GLU A 138 -12.87 -11.44 1.30
CA GLU A 138 -12.86 -12.66 2.11
C GLU A 138 -12.03 -12.47 3.38
N PHE A 139 -10.83 -11.90 3.26
CA PHE A 139 -9.96 -11.63 4.40
C PHE A 139 -10.66 -10.75 5.44
N VAL A 140 -11.32 -9.66 5.01
CA VAL A 140 -12.05 -8.78 5.94
C VAL A 140 -13.24 -9.50 6.58
N SER A 141 -13.96 -10.32 5.82
CA SER A 141 -15.08 -11.12 6.35
C SER A 141 -14.60 -12.12 7.41
N GLU A 142 -13.50 -12.83 7.16
CA GLU A 142 -12.92 -13.78 8.10
C GLU A 142 -12.41 -13.09 9.38
N GLU A 143 -11.72 -11.96 9.24
CA GLU A 143 -11.24 -11.21 10.39
C GLU A 143 -12.39 -10.60 11.20
N ALA A 144 -13.50 -10.23 10.56
CA ALA A 144 -14.71 -9.79 11.25
C ALA A 144 -15.35 -10.94 12.05
N GLN A 145 -15.39 -12.16 11.49
CA GLN A 145 -15.93 -13.35 12.17
C GLN A 145 -15.06 -13.82 13.33
N LYS A 146 -13.72 -13.72 13.21
CA LYS A 146 -12.80 -13.95 14.33
C LYS A 146 -12.94 -12.90 15.43
N GLY A 147 -13.60 -11.77 15.11
CA GLY A 147 -13.77 -10.60 15.95
C GLY A 147 -15.07 -10.54 16.75
N PHE A 148 -16.24 -10.96 16.25
CA PHE A 148 -17.49 -11.03 17.02
C PHE A 148 -18.59 -11.86 16.33
N ASP A 149 -19.35 -12.61 17.15
CA ASP A 149 -20.67 -13.18 16.85
C ASP A 149 -21.59 -12.13 16.20
N HIS A 150 -22.24 -12.53 15.11
CA HIS A 150 -23.32 -11.84 14.40
C HIS A 150 -23.33 -10.31 14.47
N GLN A 151 -22.62 -9.65 13.55
CA GLN A 151 -23.09 -8.39 12.99
C GLN A 151 -22.59 -8.19 11.55
N PRO A 152 -23.50 -8.03 10.56
CA PRO A 152 -23.13 -7.72 9.19
C PRO A 152 -22.65 -6.26 9.12
N ALA A 153 -21.58 -6.03 8.35
CA ALA A 153 -21.13 -4.73 7.87
C ALA A 153 -21.16 -3.56 8.88
N CYS A 154 -19.99 -3.23 9.43
CA CYS A 154 -19.74 -2.01 10.21
C CYS A 154 -20.48 -1.90 11.55
N GLN A 155 -19.94 -2.47 12.63
CA GLN A 155 -20.07 -1.90 13.98
C GLN A 155 -18.75 -1.96 14.78
N PRO A 156 -18.47 -0.96 15.65
CA PRO A 156 -17.17 -0.77 16.29
C PRO A 156 -17.12 -1.38 17.71
N GLY A 157 -16.03 -2.09 18.02
CA GLY A 157 -15.66 -2.58 19.37
C GLY A 157 -14.21 -2.20 19.74
N PRO A 158 -13.82 -2.21 21.03
CA PRO A 158 -13.09 -1.10 21.64
C PRO A 158 -11.64 -0.86 21.19
N ASP A 159 -10.92 -1.86 20.68
CA ASP A 159 -9.46 -1.75 20.54
C ASP A 159 -8.86 -2.34 19.25
N ALA A 160 -9.65 -2.57 18.19
CA ALA A 160 -9.16 -3.17 16.95
C ALA A 160 -9.72 -2.49 15.69
N GLY A 161 -8.93 -1.57 15.10
CA GLY A 161 -9.22 -0.96 13.81
C GLY A 161 -8.71 -1.82 12.65
N ILE A 162 -9.62 -2.44 11.90
CA ILE A 162 -9.36 -3.14 10.63
C ILE A 162 -9.81 -2.22 9.50
N VAL A 163 -8.88 -1.73 8.68
CA VAL A 163 -9.18 -0.81 7.57
C VAL A 163 -8.20 -1.00 6.45
N ALA A 164 -8.72 -1.23 5.24
CA ALA A 164 -7.90 -1.15 4.03
C ALA A 164 -8.61 -0.90 2.69
N ILE A 165 -9.78 -0.28 2.72
CA ILE A 165 -9.97 0.95 1.95
C ILE A 165 -9.28 2.03 2.82
N LEU A 166 -8.67 3.12 2.36
CA LEU A 166 -8.16 4.09 3.35
C LEU A 166 -9.35 4.78 4.08
N ALA A 167 -9.84 4.15 5.14
CA ALA A 167 -10.84 4.65 6.07
C ALA A 167 -10.12 5.14 7.32
N VAL A 168 -9.78 6.42 7.29
CA VAL A 168 -9.11 7.06 8.39
C VAL A 168 -10.16 7.26 9.50
N LEU A 169 -10.14 6.41 10.54
CA LEU A 169 -10.83 6.59 11.82
C LEU A 169 -10.57 7.99 12.41
N ALA A 170 -11.45 8.92 12.06
CA ALA A 170 -11.48 10.28 12.56
C ALA A 170 -12.62 10.45 13.52
N ARG A 171 -12.29 10.90 14.72
CA ARG A 171 -13.25 10.96 15.81
C ARG A 171 -14.40 11.94 15.56
N HIS A 172 -14.40 12.82 14.54
CA HIS A 172 -15.42 13.85 14.32
C HIS A 172 -15.58 14.23 12.82
N GLY A 173 -16.00 13.31 11.94
CA GLY A 173 -16.45 13.67 10.59
C GLY A 173 -15.88 12.80 9.46
N PHE A 174 -16.78 12.23 8.66
CA PHE A 174 -16.49 11.25 7.61
C PHE A 174 -15.95 11.90 6.33
N LEU A 175 -14.85 11.36 5.78
CA LEU A 175 -14.54 11.44 4.35
C LEU A 175 -14.02 10.09 3.87
N CYS A 176 -14.83 9.40 3.08
CA CYS A 176 -14.49 8.12 2.44
C CYS A 176 -13.85 8.43 1.08
N VAL A 177 -12.51 8.41 0.99
CA VAL A 177 -11.81 8.47 -0.31
C VAL A 177 -11.56 7.04 -0.79
N ALA A 178 -12.61 6.41 -1.30
CA ALA A 178 -12.50 5.19 -2.08
C ALA A 178 -12.25 5.57 -3.54
N GLN A 179 -11.03 5.43 -4.04
CA GLN A 179 -10.79 5.48 -5.49
C GLN A 179 -10.75 4.04 -6.03
N ASN A 180 -11.87 3.65 -6.63
CA ASN A 180 -12.06 2.55 -7.60
C ASN A 180 -11.60 1.13 -7.22
N TYR A 181 -12.07 0.57 -6.10
CA TYR A 181 -12.29 -0.89 -6.03
C TYR A 181 -13.72 -1.29 -6.47
N PHE A 182 -14.70 -0.41 -6.25
CA PHE A 182 -16.12 -0.72 -6.49
C PHE A 182 -16.53 -0.72 -7.98
N ALA A 183 -15.82 0.01 -8.83
CA ALA A 183 -16.13 0.09 -10.27
C ALA A 183 -15.71 -1.17 -11.06
N MET A 184 -14.70 -1.91 -10.59
CA MET A 184 -14.17 -3.07 -11.30
C MET A 184 -14.95 -4.36 -10.98
N HIS A 185 -15.45 -4.50 -9.74
CA HIS A 185 -16.23 -5.67 -9.33
C HIS A 185 -17.69 -5.65 -9.83
N LYS A 186 -18.31 -4.47 -9.96
CA LYS A 186 -19.65 -4.37 -10.60
C LYS A 186 -19.60 -4.78 -12.06
N SER A 187 -18.59 -4.33 -12.82
CA SER A 187 -18.43 -4.73 -14.22
C SER A 187 -18.15 -6.24 -14.38
N ALA A 188 -17.33 -6.85 -13.52
CA ALA A 188 -17.06 -8.29 -13.60
C ALA A 188 -18.25 -9.18 -13.20
N SER A 189 -19.02 -8.76 -12.19
CA SER A 189 -20.21 -9.51 -11.72
C SER A 189 -21.46 -9.30 -12.56
N GLU A 190 -21.52 -8.24 -13.37
CA GLU A 190 -22.56 -8.04 -14.39
C GLU A 190 -22.23 -8.81 -15.68
N LEU A 191 -20.96 -8.91 -16.08
CA LEU A 191 -20.54 -9.76 -17.20
C LEU A 191 -20.68 -11.26 -16.91
N ALA A 192 -20.40 -11.70 -15.67
CA ALA A 192 -20.55 -13.11 -15.28
C ALA A 192 -22.02 -13.56 -15.10
N ARG A 193 -22.99 -12.63 -15.12
CA ARG A 193 -24.44 -12.94 -15.11
C ARG A 193 -25.09 -12.82 -16.50
N ALA A 194 -24.34 -12.35 -17.51
CA ALA A 194 -24.82 -12.15 -18.87
C ALA A 194 -24.34 -13.23 -19.87
N THR A 195 -23.73 -14.31 -19.37
CA THR A 195 -23.35 -15.53 -20.09
C THR A 195 -23.86 -16.73 -19.31
#